data_AF-A0A7G2J0Q7-F1
#
_entry.id   AF-A0A7G2J0Q7-F1
#
_cell.length_a   1.000
_cell.length_b   1.000
_cell.length_c   1.000
_cell.angle_alpha   90.00
_cell.angle_beta   90.00
_cell.angle_gamma   90.00
#
_symmetry.space_group_name_H-M   'P 1'
#
loop_
_entity.id
_entity.type
_entity.pdbx_description
1 polymer ?
#
loop_
_entity_poly.entity_id
_entity_poly.type
_entity_poly.pdbx_seq_one_letter_code
_entity_poly.pdbx_strand_id
1 'polypeptide(L)'
;MPSAPQLGTNPLYIAREAEKVGMTPVDYTVKSLKEGSIRFAAEQPENGKNHPRNLFIWRSNLLGSSGKGHEYMLKYLLGTEHGIQGLDLGKQGGVKPEEVEWQDNGLDGKLDLVVTLDFRLSSTCLYSDIVLPTATWYEKDDMNTSDMHPFIHPLSAAVDPAWESKSDWEIYKLSPRNSLKFAWATLAKKPT
;
A
#
# COMPACT_ATOMS: atom_id res chain seq x y z
N MET A 1 7.61 -12.08 12.62
CA MET A 1 6.77 -11.07 11.94
C MET A 1 6.33 -11.64 10.60
N PRO A 2 5.13 -11.30 10.08
CA PRO A 2 4.74 -11.68 8.73
C PRO A 2 5.59 -10.96 7.66
N SER A 3 5.58 -11.46 6.42
CA SER A 3 6.30 -10.88 5.26
C SER A 3 5.34 -10.34 4.20
N ALA A 4 5.65 -9.19 3.59
CA ALA A 4 4.89 -8.60 2.50
C ALA A 4 5.77 -7.69 1.60
N PRO A 5 5.95 -8.00 0.30
CA PRO A 5 5.61 -9.27 -0.36
C PRO A 5 6.23 -10.48 0.34
N GLN A 6 5.67 -11.68 0.13
CA GLN A 6 6.09 -12.88 0.86
C GLN A 6 7.31 -13.54 0.22
N LEU A 7 7.20 -13.88 -1.07
CA LEU A 7 8.20 -14.66 -1.82
C LEU A 7 8.72 -13.85 -3.01
N GLY A 8 9.96 -14.14 -3.42
CA GLY A 8 10.62 -13.52 -4.58
C GLY A 8 10.06 -13.92 -5.95
N THR A 9 8.97 -14.69 -5.95
CA THR A 9 8.23 -15.13 -7.15
C THR A 9 6.74 -14.88 -6.95
N ASN A 10 5.99 -14.79 -8.04
CA ASN A 10 4.54 -14.62 -7.95
C ASN A 10 3.91 -15.89 -7.33
N PRO A 11 3.28 -15.79 -6.14
CA PRO A 11 2.77 -16.95 -5.43
C PRO A 11 1.66 -17.69 -6.20
N LEU A 12 0.97 -17.03 -7.12
CA LEU A 12 -0.07 -17.64 -7.96
C LEU A 12 0.49 -18.62 -9.00
N TYR A 13 1.79 -18.58 -9.29
CA TYR A 13 2.42 -19.50 -10.24
C TYR A 13 2.95 -20.79 -9.59
N ILE A 14 3.10 -20.81 -8.27
CA ILE A 14 3.71 -21.92 -7.53
C ILE A 14 2.97 -23.24 -7.76
N ALA A 15 1.63 -23.23 -7.71
CA ALA A 15 0.83 -24.44 -7.93
C ALA A 15 1.07 -25.06 -9.32
N ARG A 16 1.22 -24.21 -10.34
CA ARG A 16 1.50 -24.63 -11.72
C ARG A 16 2.90 -25.23 -11.86
N GLU A 17 3.90 -24.66 -11.19
CA GLU A 17 5.27 -25.20 -11.23
C GLU A 17 5.40 -26.51 -10.44
N ALA A 18 4.68 -26.65 -9.32
CA ALA A 18 4.63 -27.89 -8.55
C ALA A 18 4.01 -29.06 -9.34
N GLU A 19 2.95 -28.79 -10.11
CA GLU A 19 2.27 -29.78 -10.94
C GLU A 19 3.19 -30.38 -12.01
N LYS A 20 4.04 -29.55 -12.65
CA LYS A 20 4.99 -30.01 -13.68
C LYS A 20 6.00 -31.05 -13.18
N VAL A 21 6.30 -31.03 -11.87
CA VAL A 21 7.26 -31.95 -11.23
C VAL A 21 6.57 -33.01 -10.39
N GLY A 22 5.24 -33.12 -10.47
CA GLY A 22 4.45 -34.15 -9.77
C GLY A 22 4.45 -34.00 -8.25
N MET A 23 4.61 -32.79 -7.72
CA MET A 23 4.64 -32.51 -6.27
C MET A 23 3.42 -31.71 -5.85
N THR A 24 3.07 -31.77 -4.55
CA THR A 24 2.10 -30.83 -3.99
C THR A 24 2.69 -29.42 -3.93
N PRO A 25 1.88 -28.34 -4.01
CA PRO A 25 2.39 -26.97 -3.89
C PRO A 25 3.15 -26.71 -2.59
N VAL A 26 2.75 -27.36 -1.49
CA VAL A 26 3.41 -27.23 -0.18
C VAL A 26 4.79 -27.87 -0.22
N ASP A 27 4.89 -29.13 -0.65
CA ASP A 27 6.17 -29.85 -0.71
C ASP A 27 7.15 -29.18 -1.68
N TYR A 28 6.65 -28.74 -2.84
CA TYR A 28 7.42 -27.96 -3.79
C TYR A 28 7.95 -26.67 -3.18
N THR A 29 7.10 -25.89 -2.50
CA THR A 29 7.53 -24.62 -1.88
C THR A 29 8.57 -24.87 -0.79
N VAL A 30 8.38 -25.85 0.08
CA VAL A 30 9.34 -26.18 1.15
C VAL A 30 10.67 -26.63 0.57
N LYS A 31 10.65 -27.48 -0.46
CA LYS A 31 11.84 -27.92 -1.17
C LYS A 31 12.56 -26.75 -1.84
N SER A 32 11.83 -25.93 -2.60
CA SER A 32 12.39 -24.77 -3.31
C SER A 32 12.98 -23.73 -2.37
N LEU A 33 12.41 -23.52 -1.17
CA LEU A 33 12.97 -22.66 -0.14
C LEU A 33 14.28 -23.21 0.41
N LYS A 34 14.36 -24.51 0.70
CA LYS A 34 15.60 -25.16 1.17
C LYS A 34 16.71 -25.14 0.13
N GLU A 35 16.35 -25.27 -1.14
CA GLU A 35 17.29 -25.27 -2.27
C GLU A 35 17.65 -23.85 -2.75
N GLY A 36 16.93 -22.81 -2.31
CA GLY A 36 17.12 -21.42 -2.70
C GLY A 36 16.56 -21.05 -4.08
N SER A 37 15.81 -21.94 -4.75
CA SER A 37 15.14 -21.63 -6.03
C SER A 37 13.91 -20.74 -5.85
N ILE A 38 13.29 -20.77 -4.66
CA ILE A 38 12.38 -19.74 -4.17
C ILE A 38 13.05 -19.12 -2.94
N ARG A 39 13.04 -17.79 -2.86
CA ARG A 39 13.61 -17.02 -1.75
C ARG A 39 12.54 -16.14 -1.11
N PHE A 40 12.76 -15.69 0.12
CA PHE A 40 11.89 -14.67 0.70
C PHE A 40 12.09 -13.35 -0.04
N ALA A 41 11.01 -12.61 -0.29
CA ALA A 41 11.11 -11.32 -0.97
C ALA A 41 11.98 -10.30 -0.20
N ALA A 42 12.01 -10.44 1.13
CA ALA A 42 12.77 -9.60 2.05
C ALA A 42 14.30 -9.71 1.87
N GLU A 43 14.80 -10.79 1.30
CA GLU A 43 16.24 -10.95 1.02
C GLU A 43 16.70 -10.05 -0.14
N GLN A 44 15.77 -9.68 -1.04
CA GLN A 44 16.06 -8.89 -2.25
C GLN A 44 15.00 -7.81 -2.49
N PRO A 45 14.78 -6.86 -1.58
CA PRO A 45 13.65 -5.92 -1.66
C PRO A 45 13.75 -4.93 -2.82
N GLU A 46 14.94 -4.76 -3.40
CA GLU A 46 15.24 -3.78 -4.45
C GLU A 46 15.38 -4.40 -5.85
N ASN A 47 15.15 -5.71 -6.01
CA ASN A 47 15.32 -6.41 -7.29
C ASN A 47 14.26 -6.09 -8.38
N GLY A 48 13.43 -5.07 -8.16
CA GLY A 48 12.37 -4.65 -9.07
C GLY A 48 11.05 -5.45 -9.00
N LYS A 49 11.01 -6.58 -8.30
CA LYS A 49 9.80 -7.44 -8.17
C LYS A 49 9.26 -7.54 -6.75
N ASN A 50 10.10 -7.24 -5.76
CA ASN A 50 9.84 -7.51 -4.35
C ASN A 50 9.37 -6.28 -3.54
N HIS A 51 8.83 -5.26 -4.20
CA HIS A 51 8.25 -4.08 -3.55
C HIS A 51 6.75 -3.98 -3.84
N PRO A 52 5.96 -3.38 -2.92
CA PRO A 52 4.58 -3.08 -3.19
C PRO A 52 4.48 -2.06 -4.33
N ARG A 53 3.53 -2.29 -5.24
CA ARG A 53 3.30 -1.43 -6.42
C ARG A 53 2.03 -0.58 -6.31
N ASN A 54 0.99 -1.10 -5.67
CA ASN A 54 -0.27 -0.40 -5.49
C ASN A 54 -0.54 -0.23 -4.00
N LEU A 55 -0.75 1.00 -3.55
CA LEU A 55 -1.05 1.33 -2.15
C LEU A 55 -2.38 2.07 -2.05
N PHE A 56 -3.30 1.49 -1.28
CA PHE A 56 -4.57 2.11 -0.91
C PHE A 56 -4.46 2.65 0.51
N ILE A 57 -4.78 3.93 0.70
CA ILE A 57 -4.76 4.61 1.98
C ILE A 57 -6.16 5.14 2.26
N TRP A 58 -6.81 4.65 3.30
CA TRP A 58 -8.12 5.14 3.73
C TRP A 58 -8.16 5.19 5.25
N ARG A 59 -8.93 6.14 5.79
CA ARG A 59 -9.03 6.37 7.26
C ARG A 59 -7.66 6.56 7.93
N SER A 60 -6.67 7.05 7.18
CA SER A 60 -5.29 7.24 7.62
C SER A 60 -4.68 8.42 6.88
N ASN A 61 -3.83 9.18 7.58
CA ASN A 61 -3.01 10.24 6.99
C ASN A 61 -1.53 9.84 7.09
N LEU A 62 -1.15 8.76 6.41
CA LEU A 62 0.18 8.15 6.50
C LEU A 62 1.29 9.16 6.23
N LEU A 63 1.19 9.92 5.14
CA LEU A 63 2.22 10.84 4.68
C LEU A 63 2.17 12.22 5.38
N GLY A 64 1.28 12.40 6.36
CA GLY A 64 1.19 13.66 7.11
C GLY A 64 0.98 13.50 8.61
N SER A 65 1.08 12.28 9.13
CA SER A 65 0.85 12.01 10.56
C SER A 65 1.66 10.81 11.06
N SER A 66 1.34 9.60 10.64
CA SER A 66 1.89 8.38 11.25
C SER A 66 3.20 7.88 10.61
N GLY A 67 3.56 8.40 9.43
CA GLY A 67 4.75 8.02 8.67
C GLY A 67 6.04 8.59 9.25
N LYS A 68 6.76 7.76 10.01
CA LYS A 68 8.10 8.10 10.50
C LYS A 68 9.09 8.02 9.34
N GLY A 69 10.05 8.94 9.31
CA GLY A 69 10.95 9.07 8.17
C GLY A 69 10.23 9.57 6.93
N HIS A 70 9.45 10.65 7.05
CA HIS A 70 8.65 11.24 5.98
C HIS A 70 9.42 11.37 4.66
N GLU A 71 10.60 11.98 4.71
CA GLU A 71 11.47 12.18 3.53
C GLU A 71 11.92 10.86 2.86
N TYR A 72 12.04 9.78 3.63
CA TYR A 72 12.35 8.45 3.09
C TYR A 72 11.16 7.87 2.33
N MET A 73 9.93 8.10 2.80
CA MET A 73 8.73 7.68 2.06
C MET A 73 8.60 8.46 0.75
N LEU A 74 8.82 9.78 0.78
CA LEU A 74 8.79 10.62 -0.42
C LEU A 74 9.81 10.14 -1.45
N LYS A 75 11.05 9.87 -1.03
CA LYS A 75 12.09 9.35 -1.92
C LYS A 75 11.78 7.94 -2.45
N TYR A 76 11.74 6.95 -1.54
CA TYR A 76 11.80 5.55 -1.93
C TYR A 76 10.44 4.96 -2.32
N LEU A 77 9.34 5.49 -1.80
CA LEU A 77 8.01 5.02 -2.17
C LEU A 77 7.41 5.86 -3.31
N LEU A 78 7.50 7.19 -3.22
CA LEU A 78 6.84 8.08 -4.18
C LEU A 78 7.77 8.53 -5.33
N GLY A 79 9.08 8.56 -5.12
CA GLY A 79 10.03 9.00 -6.14
C GLY A 79 10.01 10.52 -6.36
N THR A 80 9.59 11.31 -5.36
CA THR A 80 9.55 12.77 -5.43
C THR A 80 10.83 13.39 -4.88
N GLU A 81 10.95 14.71 -5.03
CA GLU A 81 11.93 15.48 -4.26
C GLU A 81 11.76 15.23 -2.75
N HIS A 82 12.88 15.31 -2.02
CA HIS A 82 12.95 14.96 -0.60
C HIS A 82 14.05 15.75 0.11
N GLY A 83 13.91 15.91 1.42
CA GLY A 83 14.80 16.66 2.30
C GLY A 83 15.85 15.84 3.05
N ILE A 84 16.12 14.58 2.69
CA ILE A 84 17.16 13.76 3.34
C ILE A 84 18.54 14.44 3.23
N GLN A 85 19.14 14.77 4.39
CA GLN A 85 20.45 15.44 4.46
C GLN A 85 21.63 14.48 4.66
N GLY A 86 21.38 13.32 5.28
CA GLY A 86 22.42 12.34 5.62
C GLY A 86 22.84 11.47 4.44
N LEU A 87 24.01 10.84 4.56
CA LEU A 87 24.50 9.84 3.62
C LEU A 87 23.96 8.45 4.00
N ASP A 88 23.74 7.57 3.03
CA ASP A 88 23.43 6.15 3.26
C ASP A 88 24.69 5.35 3.69
N LEU A 89 24.49 4.09 4.11
CA LEU A 89 25.60 3.22 4.55
C LEU A 89 26.66 3.01 3.45
N GLY A 90 26.26 2.95 2.18
CA GLY A 90 27.17 2.73 1.06
C GLY A 90 28.14 3.89 0.91
N LYS A 91 27.62 5.13 0.95
CA LYS A 91 28.42 6.35 0.89
C LYS A 91 29.29 6.58 2.13
N GLN A 92 28.85 6.10 3.30
CA GLN A 92 29.63 6.17 4.52
C GLN A 92 30.69 5.07 4.63
N GLY A 93 30.68 4.06 3.75
CA GLY A 93 31.54 2.89 3.88
C GLY A 93 31.21 2.03 5.11
N GLY A 94 29.95 2.05 5.55
CA GLY A 94 29.47 1.27 6.69
C GLY A 94 29.38 -0.23 6.40
N VAL A 95 29.15 -1.01 7.46
CA VAL A 95 28.96 -2.47 7.34
C VAL A 95 27.63 -2.77 6.66
N LYS A 96 27.67 -3.54 5.57
CA LYS A 96 26.49 -3.96 4.80
C LYS A 96 25.77 -5.12 5.50
N PRO A 97 24.44 -5.25 5.32
CA PRO A 97 23.70 -6.40 5.87
C PRO A 97 24.16 -7.73 5.27
N GLU A 98 24.06 -8.81 6.04
CA GLU A 98 24.44 -10.17 5.62
C GLU A 98 23.28 -10.93 4.96
N GLU A 99 22.04 -10.63 5.35
CA GLU A 99 20.81 -11.35 4.94
C GLU A 99 19.99 -10.62 3.87
N VAL A 100 20.37 -9.37 3.55
CA VAL A 100 19.67 -8.52 2.57
C VAL A 100 20.66 -8.04 1.53
N GLU A 101 20.33 -8.20 0.26
CA GLU A 101 21.17 -7.71 -0.82
C GLU A 101 21.27 -6.18 -0.80
N TRP A 102 22.51 -5.69 -0.88
CA TRP A 102 22.80 -4.26 -0.89
C TRP A 102 23.05 -3.75 -2.30
N GLN A 103 22.47 -2.61 -2.63
CA GLN A 103 22.74 -1.86 -3.86
C GLN A 103 23.10 -0.41 -3.50
N ASP A 104 24.17 0.13 -4.08
CA ASP A 104 24.64 1.49 -3.72
C ASP A 104 23.65 2.58 -4.17
N ASN A 105 22.91 2.33 -5.25
CA ASN A 105 21.78 3.16 -5.67
C ASN A 105 20.49 2.37 -5.42
N GLY A 106 19.83 2.66 -4.30
CA GLY A 106 18.55 2.04 -3.95
C GLY A 106 17.46 2.34 -4.97
N LEU A 107 16.41 1.52 -4.97
CA LEU A 107 15.26 1.69 -5.86
C LEU A 107 14.36 2.81 -5.34
N ASP A 108 14.23 3.91 -6.09
CA ASP A 108 13.32 5.02 -5.80
C ASP A 108 11.95 4.81 -6.46
N GLY A 109 10.92 5.50 -5.98
CA GLY A 109 9.58 5.50 -6.61
C GLY A 109 8.96 4.12 -6.76
N LYS A 110 8.95 3.32 -5.69
CA LYS A 110 8.47 1.92 -5.73
C LYS A 110 6.97 1.79 -6.03
N LEU A 111 6.16 2.78 -5.67
CA LEU A 111 4.71 2.73 -5.87
C LEU A 111 4.37 3.16 -7.29
N ASP A 112 3.72 2.28 -8.04
CA ASP A 112 3.15 2.59 -9.35
C ASP A 112 1.81 3.35 -9.22
N LEU A 113 1.09 3.19 -8.10
CA LEU A 113 -0.19 3.84 -7.84
C LEU A 113 -0.45 4.04 -6.34
N VAL A 114 -0.77 5.27 -5.97
CA VAL A 114 -1.23 5.68 -4.64
C VAL A 114 -2.66 6.19 -4.74
N VAL A 115 -3.59 5.47 -4.10
CA VAL A 115 -5.00 5.85 -4.03
C VAL A 115 -5.37 6.19 -2.60
N THR A 116 -5.88 7.40 -2.38
CA THR A 116 -6.33 7.84 -1.05
C THR A 116 -7.83 8.10 -1.02
N LEU A 117 -8.52 7.57 -0.01
CA LEU A 117 -9.92 7.86 0.29
C LEU A 117 -9.98 8.81 1.49
N ASP A 118 -10.51 10.00 1.29
CA ASP A 118 -10.63 11.01 2.35
C ASP A 118 -11.81 11.96 2.07
N PHE A 119 -12.41 12.49 3.12
CA PHE A 119 -13.49 13.48 3.03
C PHE A 119 -12.94 14.91 3.09
N ARG A 120 -11.63 15.05 3.32
CA ARG A 120 -10.88 16.31 3.25
C ARG A 120 -9.58 16.11 2.50
N LEU A 121 -9.05 17.18 1.90
CA LEU A 121 -7.76 17.12 1.22
C LEU A 121 -6.60 17.09 2.23
N SER A 122 -6.25 15.91 2.73
CA SER A 122 -5.14 15.72 3.67
C SER A 122 -3.77 15.81 2.98
N SER A 123 -2.68 15.89 3.74
CA SER A 123 -1.32 15.83 3.19
C SER A 123 -1.10 14.56 2.37
N THR A 124 -1.66 13.42 2.80
CA THR A 124 -1.59 12.18 2.01
C THR A 124 -2.33 12.32 0.68
N CYS A 125 -3.49 12.98 0.65
CA CYS A 125 -4.20 13.25 -0.61
C CYS A 125 -3.37 14.12 -1.56
N LEU A 126 -2.65 15.12 -1.05
CA LEU A 126 -1.79 16.00 -1.86
C LEU A 126 -0.66 15.25 -2.58
N TYR A 127 -0.19 14.14 -2.02
CA TYR A 127 0.86 13.30 -2.60
C TYR A 127 0.32 12.04 -3.32
N SER A 128 -1.01 11.89 -3.46
CA SER A 128 -1.62 10.72 -4.09
C SER A 128 -1.90 10.95 -5.57
N ASP A 129 -1.82 9.88 -6.37
CA ASP A 129 -2.20 9.92 -7.78
C ASP A 129 -3.72 10.06 -7.95
N ILE A 130 -4.47 9.39 -7.08
CA ILE A 130 -5.94 9.39 -7.10
C ILE A 130 -6.49 9.69 -5.71
N VAL A 131 -7.42 10.64 -5.65
CA VAL A 131 -8.18 10.96 -4.44
C VAL A 131 -9.65 10.62 -4.67
N LEU A 132 -10.22 9.77 -3.81
CA LEU A 132 -11.61 9.37 -3.85
C LEU A 132 -12.38 10.04 -2.69
N PRO A 133 -13.45 10.80 -2.97
CA PRO A 133 -14.24 11.44 -1.92
C PRO A 133 -15.01 10.38 -1.11
N THR A 134 -14.64 10.21 0.16
CA THR A 134 -15.37 9.32 1.08
C THR A 134 -16.42 10.10 1.87
N ALA A 135 -17.48 9.44 2.31
CA ALA A 135 -18.51 10.01 3.16
C ALA A 135 -17.96 10.33 4.56
N THR A 136 -18.42 11.44 5.14
CA THR A 136 -18.13 11.79 6.53
C THR A 136 -18.80 10.80 7.49
N TRP A 137 -18.51 10.91 8.78
CA TRP A 137 -19.09 10.05 9.81
C TRP A 137 -20.61 10.22 9.98
N TYR A 138 -21.18 11.33 9.50
CA TYR A 138 -22.62 11.63 9.58
C TYR A 138 -23.39 11.25 8.31
N GLU A 139 -22.73 10.62 7.35
CA GLU A 139 -23.31 10.30 6.03
C GLU A 139 -23.18 8.79 5.73
N LYS A 140 -22.88 7.96 6.73
CA LYS A 140 -22.74 6.51 6.57
C LYS A 140 -23.09 5.74 7.82
N ASP A 141 -23.50 4.50 7.61
CA ASP A 141 -23.74 3.53 8.67
C ASP A 141 -22.48 2.71 8.96
N ASP A 142 -22.07 2.66 10.22
CA ASP A 142 -20.95 1.86 10.72
C ASP A 142 -21.12 1.64 12.24
N MET A 143 -20.20 0.95 12.90
CA MET A 143 -20.19 0.77 14.36
C MET A 143 -18.86 1.23 14.97
N ASN A 144 -18.93 1.73 16.20
CA ASN A 144 -17.77 2.15 16.99
C ASN A 144 -17.80 1.56 18.40
N THR A 145 -16.60 1.19 18.89
CA THR A 145 -16.32 0.73 20.25
C THR A 145 -14.99 1.32 20.71
N SER A 146 -14.77 1.39 22.03
CA SER A 146 -13.52 1.88 22.63
C SER A 146 -13.18 1.08 23.88
N ASP A 147 -11.89 0.93 24.19
CA ASP A 147 -11.41 0.31 25.44
C ASP A 147 -11.92 1.03 26.71
N MET A 148 -12.29 2.31 26.58
CA MET A 148 -12.70 3.16 27.70
C MET A 148 -14.07 2.80 28.29
N HIS A 149 -14.92 2.05 27.58
CA HIS A 149 -16.27 1.72 28.03
C HIS A 149 -16.82 0.46 27.33
N PRO A 150 -17.79 -0.27 27.92
CA PRO A 150 -18.32 -1.51 27.33
C PRO A 150 -19.43 -1.30 26.28
N PHE A 151 -19.71 -0.06 25.86
CA PHE A 151 -20.78 0.23 24.90
C PHE A 151 -20.32 0.11 23.45
N ILE A 152 -21.16 -0.53 22.63
CA ILE A 152 -21.14 -0.44 21.17
C ILE A 152 -22.24 0.51 20.70
N HIS A 153 -21.91 1.42 19.79
CA HIS A 153 -22.87 2.39 19.25
C HIS A 153 -22.64 2.63 17.74
N PRO A 154 -23.69 2.97 16.98
CA PRO A 154 -23.57 3.16 15.55
C PRO A 154 -23.07 4.56 15.17
N LEU A 155 -22.48 4.65 13.99
CA LEU A 155 -22.59 5.84 13.13
C LEU A 155 -23.85 5.65 12.29
N SER A 156 -24.61 6.72 12.05
CA SER A 156 -25.82 6.66 11.24
C SER A 156 -25.85 7.82 10.26
N ALA A 157 -26.26 7.54 9.02
CA ALA A 157 -26.41 8.56 8.01
C ALA A 157 -27.53 9.54 8.39
N ALA A 158 -27.17 10.76 8.81
CA ALA A 158 -28.12 11.83 9.05
C ALA A 158 -28.71 12.35 7.73
N VAL A 159 -27.91 12.33 6.67
CA VAL A 159 -28.27 12.65 5.29
C VAL A 159 -27.46 11.77 4.33
N ASP A 160 -27.89 11.70 3.08
CA ASP A 160 -27.09 11.06 2.03
C ASP A 160 -25.74 11.77 1.86
N PRO A 161 -24.66 11.06 1.51
CA PRO A 161 -23.35 11.65 1.25
C PRO A 161 -23.39 12.82 0.28
N ALA A 162 -22.84 13.95 0.69
CA ALA A 162 -22.83 15.15 -0.14
C ALA A 162 -22.02 14.96 -1.44
N TRP A 163 -22.52 15.58 -2.52
CA TRP A 163 -21.97 15.55 -3.87
C TRP A 163 -21.84 14.11 -4.42
N GLU A 164 -20.63 13.72 -4.82
CA GLU A 164 -20.35 12.39 -5.36
C GLU A 164 -19.79 11.45 -4.29
N SER A 165 -19.64 11.91 -3.05
CA SER A 165 -19.05 11.12 -1.97
C SER A 165 -19.77 9.79 -1.76
N LYS A 166 -19.02 8.77 -1.35
CA LYS A 166 -19.55 7.43 -1.07
C LYS A 166 -18.94 6.90 0.22
N SER A 167 -19.63 6.04 0.96
CA SER A 167 -19.00 5.37 2.10
C SER A 167 -17.83 4.51 1.63
N ASP A 168 -16.84 4.30 2.52
CA ASP A 168 -15.67 3.46 2.23
C ASP A 168 -16.11 2.07 1.71
N TRP A 169 -17.17 1.52 2.31
CA TRP A 169 -17.78 0.26 1.91
C TRP A 169 -18.26 0.26 0.47
N GLU A 170 -19.03 1.28 0.05
CA GLU A 170 -19.50 1.39 -1.33
C GLU A 170 -18.34 1.61 -2.30
N ILE A 171 -17.31 2.37 -1.92
CA ILE A 171 -16.13 2.60 -2.78
C ILE A 171 -15.39 1.29 -3.06
N TYR A 172 -15.18 0.46 -2.04
CA TYR A 172 -14.51 -0.85 -2.22
C TYR A 172 -15.41 -1.92 -2.83
N LYS A 173 -16.74 -1.82 -2.66
CA LYS A 173 -17.71 -2.71 -3.30
C LYS A 173 -17.75 -2.51 -4.82
N LEU A 174 -17.57 -1.28 -5.29
CA LEU A 174 -17.47 -1.01 -6.72
C LEU A 174 -16.27 -1.78 -7.31
N SER A 175 -16.49 -2.48 -8.42
CA SER A 175 -15.40 -3.11 -9.17
C SER A 175 -14.30 -2.08 -9.46
N PRO A 176 -13.00 -2.43 -9.41
CA PRO A 176 -11.89 -1.50 -9.65
C PRO A 176 -12.04 -0.68 -10.95
N ARG A 177 -12.62 -1.29 -12.00
CA ARG A 177 -12.94 -0.60 -13.27
C ARG A 177 -13.96 0.53 -13.12
N ASN A 178 -14.93 0.37 -12.23
CA ASN A 178 -15.95 1.38 -11.95
C ASN A 178 -15.47 2.41 -10.94
N SER A 179 -14.64 2.02 -9.97
CA SER A 179 -14.04 2.95 -9.00
C SER A 179 -13.06 3.92 -9.66
N LEU A 180 -12.26 3.44 -10.62
CA LEU A 180 -11.41 4.30 -11.46
C LEU A 180 -12.26 5.24 -12.32
N LYS A 181 -13.28 4.74 -13.04
CA LYS A 181 -14.19 5.60 -13.83
C LYS A 181 -14.85 6.68 -12.98
N PHE A 182 -15.23 6.35 -11.75
CA PHE A 182 -15.78 7.29 -10.79
C PHE A 182 -14.75 8.39 -10.44
N ALA A 183 -13.51 8.02 -10.13
CA ALA A 183 -12.41 8.97 -9.88
C ALA A 183 -12.21 9.96 -11.04
N TRP A 184 -12.17 9.46 -12.28
CA TRP A 184 -12.00 10.27 -13.49
C TRP A 184 -13.20 11.21 -13.74
N ALA A 185 -14.43 10.76 -13.45
CA ALA A 185 -15.63 11.57 -13.60
C ALA A 185 -15.68 12.73 -12.59
N THR A 186 -15.20 12.52 -11.37
CA THR A 186 -15.15 13.57 -10.32
C THR A 186 -14.04 14.59 -10.60
N LEU A 187 -12.87 14.14 -11.08
CA LEU A 187 -11.75 15.03 -11.44
C LEU A 187 -12.07 15.93 -12.65
N ALA A 188 -12.81 15.42 -13.64
CA ALA A 188 -13.19 16.17 -14.84
C ALA A 188 -14.23 17.29 -14.61
N LYS A 189 -14.83 17.38 -13.41
CA LYS A 189 -15.87 18.37 -13.08
C LYS A 189 -15.37 19.62 -12.34
N LYS A 190 -14.07 19.75 -12.07
CA LYS A 190 -13.51 21.00 -11.52
C LYS A 190 -13.31 22.03 -12.66
N PRO A 191 -13.89 23.24 -12.56
CA PRO A 191 -13.62 24.30 -13.52
C PRO A 191 -12.17 24.78 -13.36
N THR A 192 -11.52 25.05 -14.49
CA THR A 192 -10.23 25.75 -14.63
C THR A 192 -10.25 27.12 -13.98
#